data_AF-A0A174NRE5-F1
#
_entry.id   AF-A0A174NRE5-F1
#
_cell.length_a   1.000
_cell.length_b   1.000
_cell.length_c   1.000
_cell.angle_alpha   90.00
_cell.angle_beta   90.00
_cell.angle_gamma   90.00
#
_symmetry.space_group_name_H-M   'P 1'
#
loop_
_entity.id
_entity.type
_entity.pdbx_description
1 polymer ?
#
loop_
_entity_poly.entity_id
_entity_poly.type
_entity_poly.pdbx_seq_one_letter_code
_entity_poly.pdbx_strand_id
1 'polypeptide(L)'
;MGQRSQIFVRFEKELGEKEIVARYFNWNYGERMISRVYHTIDWIKRHLEITNSDPGQYLSWNRKKLIRILDTNFDMCDVVITSNILKEYEGCDWNMSLNDFMFNGQDNNDGKAFIDVKRDGTIKYALLTRDNVLCDPSDYMCWDIGKEWMFPNKGISKKMIDITKENIQELSEIATLMTEEEVKEFMEYEYSEGGE
;
A
#
# COMPACT_ATOMS: atom_id res chain seq x y z
N MET A 1 18.59 -10.50 6.98
CA MET A 1 17.30 -9.92 7.44
C MET A 1 16.25 -10.30 6.41
N GLY A 2 15.03 -10.62 6.84
CA GLY A 2 13.95 -11.05 5.93
C GLY A 2 13.35 -9.86 5.17
N GLN A 3 12.83 -10.09 3.98
CA GLN A 3 12.11 -9.06 3.23
C GLN A 3 10.72 -8.87 3.84
N ARG A 4 10.45 -7.68 4.40
CA ARG A 4 9.28 -7.30 5.21
C ARG A 4 8.84 -5.89 4.87
N SER A 5 7.58 -5.73 4.53
CA SER A 5 6.96 -4.44 4.23
C SER A 5 5.50 -4.42 4.67
N GLN A 6 4.87 -3.26 4.59
CA GLN A 6 3.44 -3.10 4.87
C GLN A 6 2.72 -2.34 3.76
N ILE A 7 1.46 -2.67 3.49
CA ILE A 7 0.58 -1.85 2.64
C ILE A 7 -0.69 -1.53 3.44
N PHE A 8 -1.05 -0.25 3.45
CA PHE A 8 -2.22 0.28 4.13
C PHE A 8 -3.16 0.91 3.11
N VAL A 9 -4.42 0.51 3.13
CA VAL A 9 -5.48 1.14 2.33
C VAL A 9 -6.49 1.77 3.27
N ARG A 10 -6.56 3.10 3.27
CA ARG A 10 -7.54 3.89 4.01
C ARG A 10 -8.64 4.36 3.08
N PHE A 11 -9.87 4.35 3.56
CA PHE A 11 -11.02 4.90 2.83
C PHE A 11 -12.05 5.47 3.81
N GLU A 12 -12.74 6.51 3.38
CA GLU A 12 -13.79 7.18 4.17
C GLU A 12 -15.14 6.53 3.91
N LYS A 13 -15.66 5.76 4.88
CA LYS A 13 -16.91 5.00 4.78
C LYS A 13 -18.14 5.88 5.00
N GLU A 14 -18.09 6.71 6.03
CA GLU A 14 -19.07 7.75 6.32
C GLU A 14 -18.34 9.08 6.52
N LEU A 15 -19.07 10.20 6.54
CA LEU A 15 -18.44 11.53 6.64
C LEU A 15 -17.59 11.63 7.92
N GLY A 16 -16.27 11.71 7.76
CA GLY A 16 -15.32 11.75 8.87
C GLY A 16 -14.98 10.40 9.50
N GLU A 17 -15.59 9.29 9.07
CA GLU A 17 -15.28 7.93 9.54
C GLU A 17 -14.38 7.22 8.53
N LYS A 18 -13.08 7.14 8.85
CA LYS A 18 -12.09 6.44 8.02
C LYS A 18 -11.87 5.01 8.53
N GLU A 19 -12.00 4.04 7.63
CA GLU A 19 -11.58 2.66 7.85
C GLU A 19 -10.20 2.42 7.22
N ILE A 20 -9.48 1.43 7.73
CA ILE A 20 -8.18 1.02 7.20
C ILE A 20 -8.09 -0.50 7.03
N VAL A 21 -7.44 -0.92 5.95
CA VAL A 21 -6.97 -2.28 5.72
C VAL A 21 -5.45 -2.25 5.87
N ALA A 22 -4.93 -2.94 6.88
CA ALA A 22 -3.50 -2.93 7.22
C ALA A 22 -2.90 -4.33 7.03
N ARG A 23 -2.04 -4.49 6.02
CA ARG A 23 -1.49 -5.79 5.61
C ARG A 23 0.02 -5.84 5.79
N TYR A 24 0.48 -6.88 6.45
CA TYR A 24 1.90 -7.19 6.62
C TYR A 24 2.36 -8.22 5.59
N PHE A 25 3.42 -7.89 4.85
CA PHE A 25 3.93 -8.73 3.77
C PHE A 25 5.28 -9.34 4.11
N ASN A 26 5.40 -10.63 3.81
CA ASN A 26 6.68 -11.28 3.59
C ASN A 26 7.00 -11.23 2.10
N TRP A 27 8.21 -10.83 1.71
CA TRP A 27 8.65 -10.85 0.31
C TRP A 27 7.92 -9.84 -0.61
N ASN A 28 7.76 -8.61 -0.13
CA ASN A 28 7.29 -7.49 -0.94
C ASN A 28 8.26 -6.32 -0.79
N TYR A 29 8.92 -5.97 -1.89
CA TYR A 29 10.03 -5.02 -1.97
C TYR A 29 10.15 -4.53 -3.42
N GLY A 30 10.82 -3.41 -3.64
CA GLY A 30 11.15 -2.88 -4.97
C GLY A 30 9.99 -2.93 -5.96
N GLU A 31 10.20 -3.61 -7.08
CA GLU A 31 9.22 -3.70 -8.16
C GLU A 31 7.89 -4.35 -7.73
N ARG A 32 7.94 -5.21 -6.70
CA ARG A 32 6.77 -5.93 -6.19
C ARG A 32 5.85 -5.02 -5.41
N MET A 33 6.43 -4.08 -4.66
CA MET A 33 5.70 -3.03 -3.97
C MET A 33 5.01 -2.11 -4.99
N ILE A 34 5.77 -1.64 -5.98
CA ILE A 34 5.25 -0.78 -7.05
C ILE A 34 4.10 -1.47 -7.79
N SER A 35 4.28 -2.73 -8.19
CA SER A 35 3.26 -3.52 -8.87
C SER A 35 1.98 -3.62 -8.05
N ARG A 36 2.08 -4.00 -6.77
CA ARG A 36 0.89 -4.14 -5.90
C ARG A 36 0.16 -2.82 -5.69
N VAL A 37 0.90 -1.73 -5.48
CA VAL A 37 0.31 -0.40 -5.30
C VAL A 37 -0.43 0.02 -6.57
N TYR A 38 0.23 -0.08 -7.73
CA TYR A 38 -0.37 0.25 -9.02
C TYR A 38 -1.63 -0.57 -9.30
N HIS A 39 -1.55 -1.90 -9.28
CA HIS A 39 -2.68 -2.77 -9.61
C HIS A 39 -3.83 -2.65 -8.60
N THR A 40 -3.53 -2.35 -7.32
CA THR A 40 -4.57 -2.05 -6.33
C THR A 40 -5.30 -0.76 -6.69
N ILE A 41 -4.57 0.31 -7.01
CA ILE A 41 -5.15 1.60 -7.37
C ILE A 41 -5.93 1.51 -8.69
N ASP A 42 -5.40 0.85 -9.71
CA ASP A 42 -6.08 0.61 -10.99
C ASP A 42 -7.39 -0.17 -10.78
N TRP A 43 -7.33 -1.23 -9.97
CA TRP A 43 -8.52 -2.00 -9.62
C TRP A 43 -9.59 -1.15 -8.94
N ILE A 44 -9.21 -0.37 -7.92
CA ILE A 44 -10.14 0.54 -7.21
C ILE A 44 -10.75 1.51 -8.21
N LYS A 45 -9.92 2.27 -8.94
CA LYS A 45 -10.36 3.32 -9.86
C LYS A 45 -11.35 2.81 -10.91
N ARG A 46 -11.00 1.73 -11.61
CA ARG A 46 -11.88 1.14 -12.64
C ARG A 46 -13.21 0.67 -12.07
N HIS A 47 -13.22 0.09 -10.88
CA HIS A 47 -14.46 -0.42 -10.30
C HIS A 47 -15.36 0.71 -9.79
N LEU A 48 -14.78 1.79 -9.24
CA LEU A 48 -15.54 2.98 -8.88
C LEU A 48 -16.17 3.64 -10.11
N GLU A 49 -15.42 3.75 -11.22
CA GLU A 49 -15.92 4.28 -12.49
C GLU A 49 -17.05 3.42 -13.09
N ILE A 50 -16.88 2.09 -13.11
CA ILE A 50 -17.87 1.16 -13.69
C ILE A 50 -19.16 1.12 -12.86
N THR A 51 -19.04 1.15 -11.53
CA THR A 51 -20.18 0.97 -10.63
C THR A 51 -20.86 2.28 -10.26
N ASN A 52 -20.20 3.42 -10.49
CA ASN A 52 -20.62 4.74 -10.05
C ASN A 52 -21.05 4.75 -8.56
N SER A 53 -20.34 3.98 -7.74
CA SER A 53 -20.63 3.77 -6.32
C SER A 53 -19.87 4.76 -5.44
N ASP A 54 -20.39 5.00 -4.24
CA ASP A 54 -19.64 5.69 -3.19
C ASP A 54 -18.37 4.88 -2.85
N PRO A 55 -17.16 5.49 -2.87
CA PRO A 55 -15.92 4.76 -2.69
C PRO A 55 -15.82 4.03 -1.35
N GLY A 56 -16.28 4.67 -0.27
CA GLY A 56 -16.26 4.12 1.07
C GLY A 56 -17.13 2.89 1.20
N GLN A 57 -18.38 2.99 0.74
CA GLN A 57 -19.32 1.86 0.75
C GLN A 57 -18.84 0.71 -0.14
N TYR A 58 -18.34 1.03 -1.34
CA TYR A 58 -17.83 0.04 -2.27
C TYR A 58 -16.68 -0.77 -1.66
N LEU A 59 -15.68 -0.09 -1.10
CA LEU A 59 -14.52 -0.74 -0.51
C LEU A 59 -14.86 -1.49 0.76
N SER A 60 -15.77 -0.95 1.59
CA SER A 60 -16.26 -1.66 2.79
C SER A 60 -16.94 -2.99 2.41
N TRP A 61 -17.87 -2.98 1.45
CA TRP A 61 -18.53 -4.20 0.98
C TRP A 61 -17.60 -5.17 0.26
N ASN A 62 -16.57 -4.66 -0.43
CA ASN A 62 -15.62 -5.47 -1.20
C ASN A 62 -14.28 -5.69 -0.47
N ARG A 63 -14.21 -5.49 0.84
CA ARG A 63 -12.99 -5.60 1.65
C ARG A 63 -12.22 -6.91 1.42
N LYS A 64 -12.92 -8.05 1.39
CA LYS A 64 -12.31 -9.37 1.11
C LYS A 64 -11.70 -9.44 -0.30
N LYS A 65 -12.28 -8.74 -1.28
CA LYS A 65 -11.74 -8.67 -2.65
C LYS A 65 -10.54 -7.73 -2.69
N LEU A 66 -10.61 -6.57 -2.04
CA LEU A 66 -9.47 -5.65 -1.90
C LEU A 66 -8.23 -6.37 -1.33
N ILE A 67 -8.40 -7.16 -0.26
CA ILE A 67 -7.30 -7.94 0.33
C ILE A 67 -6.70 -8.92 -0.69
N ARG A 68 -7.53 -9.62 -1.48
CA ARG A 68 -7.04 -10.53 -2.53
C ARG A 68 -6.26 -9.81 -3.61
N ILE A 69 -6.67 -8.59 -3.97
CA ILE A 69 -5.94 -7.75 -4.93
C ILE A 69 -4.57 -7.36 -4.35
N LEU A 70 -4.53 -6.91 -3.09
CA LEU A 70 -3.28 -6.59 -2.38
C LEU A 70 -2.32 -7.78 -2.30
N ASP A 71 -2.84 -8.98 -2.02
CA ASP A 71 -2.04 -10.20 -1.90
C ASP A 71 -1.45 -10.65 -3.26
N THR A 72 -2.05 -10.22 -4.38
CA THR A 72 -1.70 -10.64 -5.73
C THR A 72 -0.68 -9.71 -6.37
N ASN A 73 0.36 -10.28 -6.94
CA ASN A 73 1.27 -9.61 -7.85
C ASN A 73 0.96 -10.03 -9.28
N PHE A 74 0.30 -9.16 -10.03
CA PHE A 74 -0.10 -9.48 -11.39
C PHE A 74 1.11 -9.59 -12.32
N ASP A 75 2.12 -8.74 -12.14
CA ASP A 75 3.28 -8.67 -13.04
C ASP A 75 4.25 -9.82 -12.87
N MET A 76 4.45 -10.27 -11.62
CA MET A 76 5.29 -11.44 -11.32
C MET A 76 4.49 -12.74 -11.22
N CYS A 77 3.17 -12.68 -11.43
CA CYS A 77 2.26 -13.82 -11.36
C CYS A 77 2.41 -14.61 -10.05
N ASP A 78 2.50 -13.91 -8.92
CA ASP A 78 2.61 -14.52 -7.59
C ASP A 78 1.52 -14.02 -6.63
N VAL A 79 1.35 -14.76 -5.54
CA VAL A 79 0.44 -14.43 -4.45
C VAL A 79 1.19 -14.58 -3.14
N VAL A 80 1.10 -13.56 -2.28
CA VAL A 80 1.65 -13.57 -0.93
C VAL A 80 0.50 -13.56 0.05
N ILE A 81 0.43 -14.58 0.90
CA ILE A 81 -0.55 -14.60 2.00
C ILE A 81 -0.04 -13.63 3.07
N THR A 82 -0.70 -12.49 3.17
CA THR A 82 -0.35 -11.46 4.15
C THR A 82 -0.98 -11.74 5.51
N SER A 83 -0.40 -11.14 6.54
CA SER A 83 -0.99 -11.11 7.87
C SER A 83 -1.83 -9.85 8.06
N ASN A 84 -2.85 -9.92 8.94
CA ASN A 84 -3.73 -8.80 9.26
C ASN A 84 -3.22 -8.09 10.52
N ILE A 85 -2.64 -6.90 10.35
CA ILE A 85 -2.03 -6.14 11.45
C ILE A 85 -3.08 -5.79 12.52
N LEU A 86 -4.31 -5.45 12.13
CA LEU A 86 -5.36 -5.12 13.10
C LEU A 86 -5.72 -6.32 13.98
N LYS A 87 -5.83 -7.52 13.39
CA LYS A 87 -6.12 -8.75 14.16
C LYS A 87 -4.94 -9.19 15.03
N GLU A 88 -3.72 -8.94 14.59
CA GLU A 88 -2.52 -9.19 15.42
C GLU A 88 -2.51 -8.29 16.65
N TYR A 89 -2.96 -7.04 16.50
CA TYR A 89 -3.12 -6.11 17.61
C TYR A 89 -4.20 -6.60 18.60
N GLU A 90 -5.40 -6.92 18.12
CA GLU A 90 -6.50 -7.43 18.94
C GLU A 90 -6.16 -8.73 19.69
N GLY A 91 -5.27 -9.55 19.10
CA GLY A 91 -4.92 -10.87 19.63
C GLY A 91 -3.97 -10.86 20.83
N CYS A 92 -3.40 -9.71 21.20
CA CYS A 92 -2.42 -9.58 22.27
C CYS A 92 -2.59 -8.26 23.04
N ASP A 93 -2.23 -8.26 24.32
CA ASP A 93 -2.20 -7.03 25.13
C ASP A 93 -0.88 -6.27 24.87
N TRP A 94 -0.92 -5.36 23.91
CA TRP A 94 0.23 -4.54 23.53
C TRP A 94 0.32 -3.29 24.40
N ASN A 95 1.51 -3.01 24.94
CA ASN A 95 1.77 -1.79 25.70
C ASN A 95 2.11 -0.59 24.79
N MET A 96 1.34 -0.41 23.71
CA MET A 96 1.46 0.71 22.75
C MET A 96 0.12 0.96 22.05
N SER A 97 -0.05 2.14 21.47
CA SER A 97 -1.26 2.45 20.70
C SER A 97 -1.36 1.61 19.41
N LEU A 98 -2.56 1.48 18.85
CA LEU A 98 -2.76 0.83 17.55
C LEU A 98 -1.92 1.50 16.45
N ASN A 99 -1.84 2.83 16.43
CA ASN A 99 -1.06 3.57 15.44
C ASN A 99 0.44 3.30 15.58
N ASP A 100 0.96 3.32 16.81
CA ASP A 100 2.35 2.96 17.07
C ASP A 100 2.64 1.53 16.64
N PHE A 101 1.73 0.59 16.92
CA PHE A 101 1.86 -0.78 16.49
C PHE A 101 1.90 -0.90 14.96
N MET A 102 0.96 -0.27 14.25
CA MET A 102 0.87 -0.32 12.78
C MET A 102 2.08 0.29 12.10
N PHE A 103 2.49 1.48 12.53
CA PHE A 103 3.43 2.30 11.76
C PHE A 103 4.87 2.23 12.27
N ASN A 104 5.08 1.87 13.53
CA ASN A 104 6.40 1.88 14.18
C ASN A 104 6.77 0.55 14.87
N GLY A 105 5.79 -0.30 15.18
CA GLY A 105 5.99 -1.56 15.91
C GLY A 105 6.23 -2.79 15.03
N GLN A 106 5.86 -2.73 13.76
CA GLN A 106 6.06 -3.83 12.81
C GLN A 106 7.48 -3.88 12.26
N ASP A 107 8.05 -5.08 12.16
CA ASP A 107 9.30 -5.32 11.42
C ASP A 107 9.21 -4.79 9.98
N ASN A 108 10.13 -3.91 9.59
CA ASN A 108 10.08 -3.26 8.29
C ASN A 108 11.50 -3.08 7.73
N ASN A 109 11.82 -3.81 6.66
CA ASN A 109 13.08 -3.67 5.95
C ASN A 109 12.90 -3.00 4.59
N ASP A 110 11.76 -3.19 3.94
CA ASP A 110 11.52 -2.81 2.53
C ASP A 110 10.42 -1.73 2.39
N GLY A 111 10.11 -1.04 3.48
CA GLY A 111 9.27 0.15 3.48
C GLY A 111 7.77 -0.09 3.71
N LYS A 112 6.99 0.96 3.49
CA LYS A 112 5.52 0.95 3.59
C LYS A 112 4.91 1.59 2.36
N ALA A 113 3.70 1.19 2.00
CA ALA A 113 2.87 1.92 1.07
C ALA A 113 1.56 2.34 1.71
N PHE A 114 1.15 3.59 1.50
CA PHE A 114 -0.17 4.08 1.86
C PHE A 114 -0.98 4.31 0.59
N ILE A 115 -2.26 3.95 0.64
CA ILE A 115 -3.26 4.24 -0.38
C ILE A 115 -4.45 4.87 0.36
N ASP A 116 -4.82 6.08 -0.01
CA ASP A 116 -5.89 6.83 0.62
C ASP A 116 -6.96 7.20 -0.40
N VAL A 117 -8.12 6.57 -0.27
CA VAL A 117 -9.25 6.74 -1.17
C VAL A 117 -10.21 7.74 -0.56
N LYS A 118 -10.31 8.91 -1.19
CA LYS A 118 -11.22 9.98 -0.79
C LYS A 118 -12.64 9.70 -1.28
N ARG A 119 -13.61 10.32 -0.62
CA ARG A 119 -15.02 10.17 -0.94
C ARG A 119 -15.41 10.66 -2.34
N ASP A 120 -14.69 11.64 -2.86
CA ASP A 120 -14.87 12.15 -4.23
C ASP A 120 -14.27 11.22 -5.31
N GLY A 121 -13.69 10.08 -4.91
CA GLY A 121 -13.02 9.14 -5.80
C GLY A 121 -11.55 9.47 -6.07
N THR A 122 -11.02 10.57 -5.53
CA THR A 122 -9.59 10.88 -5.60
C THR A 122 -8.81 9.82 -4.84
N ILE A 123 -7.77 9.26 -5.48
CA ILE A 123 -6.87 8.31 -4.84
C ILE A 123 -5.51 8.97 -4.67
N LYS A 124 -5.01 8.95 -3.43
CA LYS A 124 -3.64 9.37 -3.10
C LYS A 124 -2.82 8.18 -2.65
N TYR A 125 -1.51 8.26 -2.82
CA TYR A 125 -0.60 7.22 -2.36
C TYR A 125 0.70 7.77 -1.80
N ALA A 126 1.38 6.98 -0.98
CA ALA A 126 2.74 7.25 -0.52
C ALA A 126 3.56 5.96 -0.54
N LEU A 127 4.85 6.10 -0.84
CA LEU A 127 5.85 5.06 -0.61
C LEU A 127 6.82 5.60 0.44
N LEU A 128 7.09 4.79 1.45
CA LEU A 128 7.91 5.17 2.59
C LEU A 128 9.06 4.19 2.73
N THR A 129 10.25 4.71 3.02
CA THR A 129 11.36 3.89 3.48
C THR A 129 11.06 3.26 4.85
N ARG A 130 11.93 2.37 5.33
CA ARG A 130 11.84 1.81 6.69
C ARG A 130 11.78 2.88 7.79
N ASP A 131 12.43 4.02 7.54
CA ASP A 131 12.56 5.15 8.46
C ASP A 131 11.41 6.18 8.27
N ASN A 132 10.33 5.78 7.59
CA ASN A 132 9.16 6.59 7.27
C ASN A 132 9.46 7.85 6.44
N VAL A 133 10.55 7.84 5.65
CA VAL A 133 10.85 8.92 4.69
C VAL A 133 10.02 8.71 3.43
N LEU A 134 9.26 9.74 3.03
CA LEU A 134 8.46 9.76 1.81
C LEU A 134 9.35 9.72 0.56
N CYS A 135 8.97 8.87 -0.38
CA CYS A 135 9.61 8.71 -1.67
C CYS A 135 8.57 8.75 -2.79
N ASP A 136 8.95 9.30 -3.93
CA ASP A 136 8.27 8.94 -5.18
C ASP A 136 8.64 7.49 -5.57
N PRO A 137 7.93 6.88 -6.54
CA PRO A 137 8.22 5.50 -6.94
C PRO A 137 9.65 5.23 -7.43
N SER A 138 10.28 6.17 -8.12
CA SER A 138 11.65 6.02 -8.61
C SER A 138 12.68 6.13 -7.49
N ASP A 139 12.45 7.06 -6.56
CA ASP A 139 13.24 7.24 -5.35
C ASP A 139 13.15 6.01 -4.44
N TYR A 140 11.95 5.44 -4.29
CA TYR A 140 11.73 4.20 -3.54
C TYR A 140 12.53 3.04 -4.16
N MET A 141 12.46 2.86 -5.49
CA MET A 141 13.26 1.84 -6.18
C MET A 141 14.77 2.05 -5.99
N CYS A 142 15.23 3.31 -6.03
CA CYS A 142 16.63 3.63 -5.77
C CYS A 142 17.06 3.32 -4.33
N TRP A 143 16.18 3.53 -3.36
CA TRP A 143 16.44 3.23 -1.95
C TRP A 143 16.47 1.73 -1.67
N ASP A 144 15.47 1.00 -2.16
CA ASP A 144 15.25 -0.41 -1.82
C ASP A 144 16.15 -1.36 -2.62
N ILE A 145 16.23 -1.16 -3.94
CA ILE A 145 17.00 -2.00 -4.86
C ILE A 145 18.39 -1.43 -5.15
N GLY A 146 18.51 -0.10 -5.13
CA GLY A 146 19.72 0.62 -5.52
C GLY A 146 19.60 1.35 -6.85
N LYS A 147 20.47 2.36 -7.07
CA LYS A 147 20.44 3.23 -8.26
C LYS A 147 20.54 2.49 -9.60
N GLU A 148 21.11 1.29 -9.57
CA GLU A 148 21.30 0.45 -10.75
C GLU A 148 20.08 -0.43 -11.07
N TRP A 149 18.94 -0.25 -10.39
CA TRP A 149 17.71 -1.03 -10.63
C TRP A 149 17.23 -0.96 -12.09
N MET A 150 17.58 0.12 -12.80
CA MET A 150 17.28 0.32 -14.22
C MET A 150 18.14 -0.52 -15.17
N PHE A 151 19.13 -1.26 -14.67
CA PHE A 151 19.99 -2.14 -15.47
C PHE A 151 19.70 -3.61 -15.18
N PRO A 152 19.50 -4.44 -16.22
CA PRO A 152 19.29 -5.87 -16.03
C PRO A 152 20.48 -6.52 -15.32
N ASN A 153 20.19 -7.41 -14.38
CA ASN A 153 21.19 -8.20 -13.66
C ASN A 153 20.65 -9.62 -13.37
N LYS A 154 21.35 -10.40 -12.54
CA LYS A 154 20.94 -11.78 -12.23
C LYS A 154 19.57 -11.90 -11.52
N GLY A 155 19.16 -10.87 -10.79
CA GLY A 155 17.90 -10.84 -10.04
C GLY A 155 16.78 -10.06 -10.74
N ILE A 156 17.11 -9.12 -11.63
CA ILE A 156 16.14 -8.24 -12.28
C ILE A 156 16.29 -8.33 -13.80
N SER A 157 15.24 -8.78 -14.47
CA SER A 157 15.21 -8.88 -15.92
C SER A 157 14.86 -7.54 -16.58
N LYS A 158 15.27 -7.36 -17.85
CA LYS A 158 14.85 -6.18 -18.65
C LYS A 158 13.33 -6.03 -18.70
N LYS A 159 12.59 -7.14 -18.85
CA LYS A 159 11.13 -7.15 -18.84
C LYS A 159 10.56 -6.58 -17.54
N MET A 160 11.10 -6.96 -16.38
CA MET A 160 10.65 -6.42 -15.09
C MET A 160 10.93 -4.92 -14.97
N ILE A 161 12.06 -4.46 -15.47
CA ILE A 161 12.40 -3.02 -15.49
C ILE A 161 11.40 -2.24 -16.33
N ASP A 162 11.11 -2.75 -17.54
CA ASP A 162 10.18 -2.11 -18.46
C ASP A 162 8.77 -2.04 -17.86
N ILE A 163 8.28 -3.14 -17.27
CA ILE A 163 6.98 -3.17 -16.57
C ILE A 163 6.96 -2.22 -15.37
N THR A 164 8.03 -2.19 -14.58
CA THR A 164 8.10 -1.29 -13.41
C THR A 164 8.02 0.17 -13.84
N LYS A 165 8.71 0.54 -14.94
CA LYS A 165 8.63 1.89 -15.50
C LYS A 165 7.23 2.24 -15.99
N GLU A 166 6.57 1.30 -16.67
CA GLU A 166 5.18 1.44 -17.13
C GLU A 166 4.24 1.66 -15.93
N ASN A 167 4.32 0.81 -14.90
CA ASN A 167 3.53 0.96 -13.68
C ASN A 167 3.75 2.31 -12.99
N ILE A 168 5.00 2.79 -12.91
CA ILE A 168 5.32 4.11 -12.33
C ILE A 168 4.66 5.24 -13.13
N GLN A 169 4.75 5.16 -14.46
CA GLN A 169 4.14 6.14 -15.34
C GLN A 169 2.62 6.13 -15.18
N GLU A 170 1.97 4.98 -15.32
CA GLU A 170 0.53 4.87 -15.24
C GLU A 170 0.00 5.24 -13.85
N LEU A 171 0.72 4.87 -12.78
CA LEU A 171 0.38 5.28 -11.41
C LEU A 171 0.31 6.80 -11.27
N SER A 172 1.21 7.54 -11.93
CA SER A 172 1.21 9.01 -11.92
C SER A 172 0.02 9.64 -12.68
N GLU A 173 -0.59 8.88 -13.60
CA GLU A 173 -1.78 9.31 -14.35
C GLU A 173 -3.07 9.05 -13.57
N ILE A 174 -3.09 8.02 -12.71
CA ILE A 174 -4.31 7.57 -12.04
C ILE A 174 -4.43 7.97 -10.57
N ALA A 175 -3.34 8.31 -9.90
CA ALA A 175 -3.31 8.70 -8.50
C ALA A 175 -2.28 9.80 -8.21
N THR A 176 -2.45 10.49 -7.09
CA THR A 176 -1.57 11.60 -6.67
C THR A 176 -0.65 11.16 -5.52
N LEU A 177 0.64 11.49 -5.61
CA LEU A 177 1.56 11.29 -4.49
C LEU A 177 1.16 12.21 -3.31
N MET A 178 1.11 11.67 -2.11
CA MET A 178 0.84 12.41 -0.89
C MET A 178 1.94 13.43 -0.59
N THR A 179 1.60 14.49 0.14
CA THR A 179 2.61 15.35 0.79
C THR A 179 3.03 14.77 2.14
N GLU A 180 4.12 15.29 2.72
CA GLU A 180 4.56 14.88 4.06
C GLU A 180 3.48 15.15 5.13
N GLU A 181 2.73 16.25 5.01
CA GLU A 181 1.62 16.56 5.92
C GLU A 181 0.48 15.55 5.79
N GLU A 182 0.20 15.07 4.58
CA GLU A 182 -0.83 14.05 4.35
C GLU A 182 -0.40 12.68 4.88
N VAL A 183 0.87 12.32 4.72
CA VAL A 183 1.47 11.12 5.33
C VAL A 183 1.37 11.19 6.84
N LYS A 184 1.72 12.34 7.42
CA LYS A 184 1.63 12.57 8.86
C LYS A 184 0.19 12.45 9.36
N GLU A 185 -0.77 13.10 8.70
CA GLU A 185 -2.20 12.96 9.01
C GLU A 185 -2.68 11.52 8.88
N PHE A 186 -2.19 10.78 7.87
CA PHE A 186 -2.49 9.36 7.72
C PHE A 186 -2.03 8.55 8.94
N MET A 187 -0.82 8.80 9.44
CA MET A 187 -0.27 8.04 10.58
C MET A 187 -0.85 8.46 11.93
N GLU A 188 -1.27 9.71 12.08
CA GLU A 188 -1.78 10.27 13.35
C GLU A 188 -3.30 10.15 13.51
N TYR A 189 -4.04 9.84 12.44
CA TYR A 189 -5.48 9.65 12.49
C TYR A 189 -5.87 8.55 13.50
N GLU A 190 -6.86 8.80 14.34
CA GLU A 190 -7.35 7.83 15.33
C GLU A 190 -8.18 6.74 14.65
N TYR A 191 -7.54 5.61 14.31
CA TYR A 191 -8.22 4.45 13.75
C TYR A 191 -8.94 3.66 14.85
N SER A 192 -10.15 3.22 14.54
CA SER A 192 -10.82 2.20 15.35
C SER A 192 -10.25 0.81 15.05
N GLU A 193 -10.31 -0.08 16.04
CA GLU A 193 -10.06 -1.51 15.84
C GLU A 193 -11.11 -2.04 14.84
N GLY A 194 -10.70 -2.19 13.58
CA GLY A 194 -11.61 -2.47 12.47
C GLY A 194 -12.00 -3.94 12.40
N GLY A 195 -13.30 -4.22 12.54
CA GLY A 195 -13.89 -5.56 12.47
C GLY A 195 -13.63 -6.34 11.16
N GLU A 196 -13.37 -7.64 11.36
CA GLU A 196 -13.20 -8.80 10.44
C GLU A 196 -12.27 -8.74 9.22
#